data_AF-A0A1A8R498-F1
#
_entry.id   AF-A0A1A8R498-F1
#
_cell.length_a   1.000
_cell.length_b   1.000
_cell.length_c   1.000
_cell.angle_alpha   90.00
_cell.angle_beta   90.00
_cell.angle_gamma   90.00
#
_symmetry.space_group_name_H-M   'P 1'
#
loop_
_entity.id
_entity.type
_entity.pdbx_description
1 polymer ?
#
loop_
_entity_poly.entity_id
_entity_poly.type
_entity_poly.pdbx_seq_one_letter_code
_entity_poly.pdbx_strand_id
1 'polypeptide(L)'
;ARLAALSSADRPLQLKFNGVPARVYLSSAPPQISPHGRADDLATILSVIDDAQKFVYISVMDYLPLSEFTEPLRFWPAIDSDLRAAACTRG
;
A
#
# COMPACT_ATOMS: atom_id res chain seq x y z
N ALA A 1 -3.10 -0.08 27.56
CA ALA A 1 -2.22 -0.98 26.79
C ALA A 1 -1.96 -0.34 25.43
N ARG A 2 -0.71 -0.02 25.09
CA ARG A 2 -0.36 0.59 23.79
C ARG A 2 -0.18 -0.55 22.79
N LEU A 3 -1.16 -0.75 21.91
CA LEU A 3 -1.12 -1.82 20.90
C LEU A 3 0.00 -1.46 19.90
N ALA A 4 1.10 -2.21 19.90
CA ALA A 4 2.16 -2.08 18.90
C ALA A 4 1.90 -3.07 17.76
N ALA A 5 2.30 -2.71 16.53
CA ALA A 5 2.22 -3.65 15.41
C ALA A 5 3.19 -4.82 15.62
N LEU A 6 2.69 -6.04 15.42
CA LEU A 6 3.48 -7.27 15.51
C LEU A 6 4.26 -7.59 14.23
N SER A 7 3.90 -6.96 13.11
CA SER A 7 4.55 -7.11 11.80
C SER A 7 4.54 -5.81 11.00
N SER A 8 5.55 -5.65 10.16
CA SER A 8 5.76 -4.51 9.26
C SER A 8 6.33 -4.98 7.91
N ALA A 9 6.52 -4.06 6.96
CA ALA A 9 7.19 -4.36 5.69
C ALA A 9 8.61 -4.93 5.89
N ASP A 10 9.37 -4.38 6.85
CA ASP A 10 10.73 -4.85 7.17
C ASP A 10 10.73 -6.18 7.93
N ARG A 11 9.70 -6.43 8.73
CA ARG A 11 9.56 -7.64 9.55
C ARG A 11 8.18 -8.28 9.34
N PRO A 12 7.95 -8.91 8.18
CA PRO A 12 6.67 -9.52 7.88
C PRO A 12 6.49 -10.82 8.66
N LEU A 13 5.23 -11.13 8.99
CA LEU A 13 4.85 -12.41 9.57
C LEU A 13 4.90 -13.49 8.48
N GLN A 14 5.57 -14.60 8.75
CA GLN A 14 5.59 -15.75 7.86
C GLN A 14 4.46 -16.71 8.23
N LEU A 15 3.56 -16.97 7.30
CA LEU A 15 2.41 -17.85 7.50
C LEU A 15 1.99 -18.51 6.18
N LYS A 16 1.01 -19.41 6.22
CA LYS A 16 0.38 -19.96 5.02
C LYS A 16 -0.96 -19.28 4.78
N PHE A 17 -1.12 -18.61 3.64
CA PHE A 17 -2.40 -18.05 3.20
C PHE A 17 -3.03 -19.02 2.21
N ASN A 18 -4.16 -19.64 2.58
CA ASN A 18 -4.79 -20.71 1.81
C ASN A 18 -3.81 -21.85 1.41
N GLY A 19 -2.90 -22.21 2.33
CA GLY A 19 -1.88 -23.24 2.11
C GLY A 19 -0.62 -22.76 1.38
N VAL A 20 -0.63 -21.56 0.80
CA VAL A 20 0.52 -20.96 0.11
C VAL A 20 1.41 -20.21 1.11
N PRO A 21 2.72 -20.52 1.23
CA PRO A 21 3.63 -19.73 2.05
C PRO A 21 3.63 -18.26 1.65
N ALA A 22 3.42 -17.38 2.62
CA ALA A 22 3.30 -15.94 2.41
C ALA A 22 4.03 -15.16 3.50
N ARG A 23 4.50 -13.96 3.12
CA ARG A 23 4.99 -12.92 4.03
C ARG A 23 3.89 -11.87 4.14
N VAL A 24 3.34 -11.70 5.34
CA VAL A 24 2.16 -10.87 5.58
C VAL A 24 2.45 -9.81 6.62
N TYR A 25 2.06 -8.58 6.34
CA TYR A 25 1.99 -7.50 7.30
C TYR A 25 0.70 -6.72 7.04
N LEU A 26 0.32 -5.89 8.00
CA LEU A 26 -0.79 -4.96 7.82
C LEU A 26 -0.23 -3.56 7.74
N SER A 27 -0.81 -2.75 6.85
CA SER A 27 -0.66 -1.31 6.79
C SER A 27 -1.92 -0.62 7.33
N SER A 28 -1.84 0.67 7.60
CA SER A 28 -3.03 1.47 7.91
C SER A 28 -2.85 2.95 7.62
N ALA A 29 -3.97 3.63 7.47
CA ALA A 29 -4.07 5.08 7.33
C ALA A 29 -5.25 5.63 8.17
N PRO A 30 -5.24 6.93 8.51
CA PRO A 30 -4.11 7.84 8.34
C PRO A 30 -3.01 7.58 9.39
N PRO A 31 -1.76 7.98 9.13
CA PRO A 31 -0.62 7.71 10.04
C PRO A 31 -0.85 8.19 11.48
N GLN A 32 -1.60 9.27 11.66
CA GLN A 32 -1.89 9.91 12.94
C GLN A 32 -2.66 9.01 13.90
N ILE A 33 -3.44 8.04 13.40
CA ILE A 33 -4.19 7.09 14.23
C ILE A 33 -3.67 5.65 14.09
N SER A 34 -2.57 5.46 13.37
CA SER A 34 -1.98 4.14 13.14
C SER A 34 -1.22 3.67 14.39
N PRO A 35 -1.35 2.40 14.80
CA PRO A 35 -0.55 1.84 15.89
C PRO A 35 0.96 2.05 15.67
N HIS A 36 1.72 2.25 16.74
CA HIS A 36 3.17 2.38 16.61
C HIS A 36 3.79 1.15 15.95
N GLY A 37 4.65 1.39 14.95
CA GLY A 37 5.31 0.35 14.16
C GLY A 37 4.46 -0.22 13.03
N ARG A 38 3.22 0.24 12.84
CA ARG A 38 2.39 -0.15 11.70
C ARG A 38 2.95 0.47 10.41
N ALA A 39 2.93 -0.29 9.31
CA ALA A 39 3.36 0.22 8.02
C ALA A 39 2.40 1.30 7.51
N ASP A 40 2.94 2.35 6.90
CA ASP A 40 2.15 3.38 6.23
C ASP A 40 1.45 2.79 5.00
N ASP A 41 0.15 3.07 4.85
CA ASP A 41 -0.68 2.47 3.80
C ASP A 41 -0.27 2.90 2.39
N LEU A 42 -0.03 4.19 2.20
CA LEU A 42 0.38 4.69 0.88
C LEU A 42 1.73 4.10 0.49
N ALA A 43 2.73 4.19 1.37
CA ALA A 43 4.05 3.63 1.12
C ALA A 43 4.00 2.12 0.83
N THR A 44 3.11 1.38 1.50
CA THR A 44 2.89 -0.05 1.28
C THR A 44 2.32 -0.34 -0.11
N ILE A 45 1.35 0.44 -0.58
CA ILE A 45 0.77 0.28 -1.92
C ILE A 45 1.82 0.59 -2.99
N LEU A 46 2.57 1.69 -2.83
CA LEU A 46 3.60 2.09 -3.78
C LEU A 46 4.72 1.03 -3.87
N SER A 47 5.16 0.45 -2.76
CA SER A 47 6.17 -0.62 -2.78
C SER A 47 5.67 -1.90 -3.46
N VAL A 48 4.39 -2.27 -3.32
CA VAL A 48 3.80 -3.40 -4.04
C VAL A 48 3.79 -3.15 -5.55
N ILE A 49 3.49 -1.92 -5.98
CA ILE A 49 3.56 -1.53 -7.41
C ILE A 49 5.00 -1.55 -7.91
N ASP A 50 5.94 -1.08 -7.08
CA ASP A 50 7.36 -1.05 -7.42
C ASP A 50 7.97 -2.45 -7.57
N ASP A 51 7.62 -3.36 -6.66
CA ASP A 51 8.11 -4.74 -6.63
C ASP A 51 7.50 -5.62 -7.76
N ALA A 52 6.34 -5.25 -8.29
CA ALA A 52 5.59 -6.06 -9.26
C ALA A 52 6.33 -6.21 -10.60
N GLN A 53 6.51 -7.46 -11.05
CA GLN A 53 7.28 -7.79 -12.26
C GLN A 53 6.42 -8.14 -13.48
N LYS A 54 5.12 -8.41 -13.30
CA LYS A 54 4.25 -8.91 -14.39
C LYS A 54 2.91 -8.23 -14.43
N PHE A 55 2.20 -8.23 -13.30
CA PHE A 55 0.85 -7.70 -13.21
C PHE A 55 0.60 -7.12 -11.82
N VAL A 56 -0.31 -6.15 -11.74
CA VAL A 56 -0.92 -5.64 -10.51
C VAL A 56 -2.42 -5.74 -10.70
N TYR A 57 -3.12 -6.37 -9.76
CA TYR A 57 -4.58 -6.41 -9.74
C TYR A 57 -5.10 -5.36 -8.77
N ILE A 58 -5.91 -4.42 -9.28
CA ILE A 58 -6.50 -3.33 -8.49
C ILE A 58 -8.01 -3.50 -8.51
N SER A 59 -8.61 -3.54 -7.32
CA SER A 59 -10.06 -3.60 -7.15
C SER A 59 -10.46 -2.60 -6.06
N VAL A 60 -10.92 -1.43 -6.50
CA VAL A 60 -11.32 -0.31 -5.65
C VAL A 60 -12.70 0.16 -6.06
N MET A 61 -13.39 0.91 -5.19
CA MET A 61 -14.68 1.51 -5.52
C MET A 61 -14.49 2.60 -6.58
N ASP A 62 -13.62 3.56 -6.30
CA ASP A 62 -13.33 4.70 -7.17
C ASP A 62 -11.82 4.86 -7.31
N TYR A 63 -11.34 5.00 -8.54
CA TYR A 63 -9.94 5.28 -8.85
C TYR A 63 -9.83 6.62 -9.55
N LEU A 64 -9.50 7.66 -8.78
CA LEU A 64 -9.49 9.06 -9.22
C LEU A 64 -8.10 9.68 -9.02
N PRO A 65 -7.66 10.60 -9.89
CA PRO A 65 -6.39 11.31 -9.75
C PRO A 65 -6.46 12.46 -8.73
N LEU A 66 -7.42 12.43 -7.79
CA LEU A 66 -7.74 13.52 -6.90
C LEU A 66 -8.26 13.03 -5.54
N SER A 67 -8.18 13.90 -4.54
CA SER A 67 -8.78 13.67 -3.23
C SER A 67 -10.27 14.02 -3.24
N GLU A 68 -11.14 13.02 -3.43
CA GLU A 68 -12.58 13.20 -3.62
C GLU A 68 -13.27 13.93 -2.45
N PHE A 69 -12.89 13.60 -1.22
CA PHE A 69 -13.53 14.13 -0.01
C PHE A 69 -12.78 15.29 0.64
N THR A 70 -11.92 15.99 -0.13
CA THR A 70 -11.12 17.11 0.38
C THR A 70 -11.52 18.42 -0.30
N GLU A 71 -11.79 19.46 0.49
CA GLU A 71 -12.00 20.83 0.01
C GLU A 71 -10.84 21.73 0.49
N PRO A 72 -10.18 22.49 -0.40
CA PRO A 72 -10.36 22.50 -1.85
C PRO A 72 -9.90 21.19 -2.50
N LEU A 73 -10.48 20.88 -3.67
CA LEU A 73 -10.08 19.75 -4.50
C LEU A 73 -8.56 19.72 -4.67
N ARG A 74 -7.94 18.57 -4.40
CA ARG A 74 -6.49 18.39 -4.53
C ARG A 74 -6.18 17.29 -5.53
N PHE A 75 -5.27 17.58 -6.44
CA PHE A 75 -4.65 16.57 -7.28
C PHE A 75 -3.84 15.60 -6.41
N TRP A 76 -3.98 14.29 -6.66
CA TRP A 76 -3.30 13.26 -5.91
C TRP A 76 -2.74 12.20 -6.87
N PRO A 77 -1.47 12.33 -7.28
CA PRO A 77 -0.91 11.52 -8.37
C PRO A 77 -0.22 10.23 -7.93
N ALA A 78 -0.09 9.97 -6.64
CA ALA A 78 0.91 9.01 -6.13
C ALA A 78 0.80 7.62 -6.77
N ILE A 79 -0.39 7.00 -6.72
CA ILE A 79 -0.58 5.66 -7.29
C ILE A 79 -0.50 5.67 -8.83
N ASP A 80 -1.09 6.67 -9.50
CA ASP A 80 -1.06 6.76 -10.97
C ASP A 80 0.36 6.95 -11.50
N SER A 81 1.16 7.77 -10.81
CA SER A 81 2.57 8.01 -11.17
C SER A 81 3.39 6.74 -11.07
N ASP A 82 3.24 5.98 -9.99
CA ASP A 82 4.01 4.75 -9.79
C ASP A 82 3.56 3.64 -10.74
N LEU A 83 2.27 3.53 -11.06
CA LEU A 83 1.80 2.60 -12.09
C LEU A 83 2.37 2.94 -13.47
N ARG A 84 2.38 4.21 -13.87
CA ARG A 84 2.98 4.66 -15.13
C ARG A 84 4.49 4.43 -15.15
N ALA A 85 5.17 4.77 -14.06
CA ALA A 85 6.60 4.54 -13.92
C ALA A 85 6.93 3.04 -14.05
N ALA A 86 6.17 2.18 -13.36
CA ALA A 86 6.33 0.73 -13.44
C ALA A 86 6.15 0.21 -14.87
N ALA A 87 5.09 0.64 -15.56
CA ALA A 87 4.81 0.21 -16.92
C ALA A 87 5.81 0.73 -17.96
N CYS A 88 6.35 1.93 -17.78
CA CYS A 88 7.23 2.57 -18.77
C CYS A 88 8.71 2.27 -18.58
N THR A 89 9.16 2.04 -17.35
CA THR A 89 10.61 1.94 -17.04
C THR A 89 11.08 0.50 -16.81
N ARG A 90 10.15 -0.44 -16.57
CA ARG A 90 10.46 -1.84 -16.26
C ARG A 90 9.85 -2.73 -17.34
N GLY A 91 10.62 -2.94 -18.42
CA GLY A 91 10.27 -3.81 -19.55
C GLY A 91 10.56 -5.27 -19.27
#